data_AF-A0A2N6FWU2-F1
#
_entry.id   AF-A0A2N6FWU2-F1
#
_cell.length_a   1.000
_cell.length_b   1.000
_cell.length_c   1.000
_cell.angle_alpha   90.00
_cell.angle_beta   90.00
_cell.angle_gamma   90.00
#
_symmetry.space_group_name_H-M   'P 1'
#
loop_
_entity.id
_entity.type
_entity.pdbx_description
1 polymer ?
#
loop_
_entity_poly.entity_id
_entity_poly.type
_entity_poly.pdbx_seq_one_letter_code
_entity_poly.pdbx_strand_id
1 'polypeptide(L)'
;MKKILIISFFTISLILTNTTATKLFNISQSELNAINAKYGEKAKRRVEIWDNIIQNAKNKDILNKLKDVNDFWNKIRYSRDSKHWGKNDYWAAPFEFLGTGAGDCEDYAIAKYFSLRKLGIPEKKLRITYVKLKRRKTKFEEAHMVLTYYHKPGATPIVLDNINKKLKLASKRTDLRPIYSFNAGGLWQAKNKGKTSLRVGSNNLKNWKSLMSRI
;
A
#
# COMPACT_ATOMS: atom_id res chain seq x y z
N MET A 1 -6.26 77.09 -16.06
CA MET A 1 -6.13 75.94 -15.12
C MET A 1 -6.46 74.66 -15.88
N LYS A 2 -5.46 73.87 -16.31
CA LYS A 2 -5.66 72.56 -16.97
C LYS A 2 -5.27 71.46 -15.98
N LYS A 3 -6.24 70.61 -15.59
CA LYS A 3 -5.99 69.42 -14.77
C LYS A 3 -5.59 68.27 -15.71
N ILE A 4 -4.37 67.76 -15.54
CA ILE A 4 -3.89 66.55 -16.23
C ILE A 4 -4.26 65.36 -15.35
N LEU A 5 -5.06 64.45 -15.90
CA LEU A 5 -5.47 63.21 -15.25
C LEU A 5 -4.41 62.14 -15.56
N ILE A 6 -3.63 61.73 -14.55
CA ILE A 6 -2.67 60.63 -14.69
C ILE A 6 -3.40 59.33 -14.41
N ILE A 7 -3.72 58.58 -15.46
CA ILE A 7 -4.28 57.23 -15.35
C ILE A 7 -3.09 56.26 -15.26
N SER A 8 -2.86 55.73 -14.07
CA SER A 8 -1.83 54.70 -13.83
C SER A 8 -2.36 53.34 -14.28
N PHE A 9 -1.84 52.81 -15.39
CA PHE A 9 -2.11 51.43 -15.82
C PHE A 9 -1.34 50.46 -14.92
N PHE A 10 -2.05 49.75 -14.04
CA PHE A 10 -1.50 48.59 -13.34
C PHE A 10 -1.45 47.41 -14.33
N THR A 11 -0.25 47.08 -14.81
CA THR A 11 -0.02 45.85 -15.58
C THR A 11 -0.09 44.65 -14.66
N ILE A 12 -1.19 43.89 -14.75
CA ILE A 12 -1.34 42.59 -14.07
C ILE A 12 -0.39 41.60 -14.77
N SER A 13 0.72 41.26 -14.10
CA SER A 13 1.63 40.22 -14.58
C SER A 13 0.97 38.85 -14.41
N LEU A 14 0.59 38.24 -15.52
CA LEU A 14 0.01 36.89 -15.57
C LEU A 14 1.10 35.87 -15.21
N ILE A 15 1.06 35.33 -13.99
CA ILE A 15 1.96 34.24 -13.57
C ILE A 15 1.50 32.96 -14.29
N LEU A 16 2.17 32.62 -15.39
CA LEU A 16 2.03 31.33 -16.06
C LEU A 16 2.51 30.23 -15.12
N THR A 17 1.57 29.46 -14.58
CA THR A 17 1.90 28.25 -13.82
C THR A 17 2.30 27.16 -14.80
N ASN A 18 3.59 26.80 -14.81
CA ASN A 18 4.08 25.67 -15.59
C ASN A 18 3.48 24.37 -15.04
N THR A 19 2.47 23.84 -15.71
CA THR A 19 1.95 22.49 -15.46
C THR A 19 2.95 21.50 -16.04
N THR A 20 3.93 21.07 -15.24
CA THR A 20 4.80 19.96 -15.64
C THR A 20 3.93 18.71 -15.77
N ALA A 21 3.71 18.25 -17.01
CA ALA A 21 3.06 16.97 -17.26
C ALA A 21 3.86 15.86 -16.58
N THR A 22 3.24 15.18 -15.61
CA THR A 22 3.81 14.04 -14.91
C THR A 22 3.91 12.88 -15.90
N LYS A 23 5.14 12.49 -16.25
CA LYS A 23 5.39 11.33 -17.11
C LYS A 23 4.88 10.06 -16.42
N LEU A 24 4.02 9.32 -17.11
CA LEU A 24 3.52 8.00 -16.68
C LEU A 24 4.39 6.88 -17.24
N PHE A 25 4.51 5.79 -16.50
CA PHE A 25 5.37 4.64 -16.82
C PHE A 25 4.61 3.32 -16.78
N ASN A 26 3.75 3.12 -15.78
CA ASN A 26 3.07 1.85 -15.56
C ASN A 26 1.54 1.97 -15.49
N ILE A 27 0.99 3.14 -15.83
CA ILE A 27 -0.44 3.45 -15.81
C ILE A 27 -0.73 4.27 -17.07
N SER A 28 -1.83 3.97 -17.75
CA SER A 28 -2.28 4.73 -18.91
C SER A 28 -2.95 6.04 -18.51
N GLN A 29 -2.96 7.01 -19.44
CA GLN A 29 -3.67 8.27 -19.24
C GLN A 29 -5.18 8.04 -19.02
N SER A 30 -5.76 7.03 -19.69
CA SER A 30 -7.17 6.68 -19.53
C SER A 30 -7.49 6.18 -18.12
N GLU A 31 -6.67 5.27 -17.58
CA GLU A 31 -6.81 4.81 -16.18
C GLU A 31 -6.70 5.97 -15.19
N LEU A 32 -5.74 6.86 -15.41
CA LEU A 32 -5.53 8.02 -14.54
C LEU A 32 -6.72 9.00 -14.59
N ASN A 33 -7.27 9.24 -15.78
CA ASN A 33 -8.46 10.06 -15.97
C ASN A 33 -9.69 9.44 -15.30
N ALA A 34 -9.85 8.11 -15.40
CA ALA A 34 -10.94 7.39 -14.73
C ALA A 34 -10.83 7.51 -13.19
N ILE A 35 -9.62 7.42 -12.64
CA ILE A 35 -9.38 7.64 -11.20
C ILE A 35 -9.71 9.08 -10.81
N ASN A 36 -9.33 10.07 -11.63
CA ASN A 36 -9.66 11.46 -11.36
C ASN A 36 -11.18 11.69 -11.37
N ALA A 37 -11.88 11.16 -12.37
CA ALA A 37 -13.33 11.28 -12.47
C ALA A 37 -14.04 10.64 -11.28
N LYS A 38 -13.54 9.49 -10.78
CA LYS A 38 -14.17 8.75 -9.69
C LYS A 38 -13.83 9.27 -8.29
N TYR A 39 -12.57 9.70 -8.07
CA TYR A 39 -12.04 9.98 -6.73
C TYR A 39 -11.42 11.39 -6.58
N GLY A 40 -11.36 12.16 -7.67
CA GLY A 40 -10.86 13.54 -7.70
C GLY A 40 -9.34 13.69 -7.79
N GLU A 41 -8.89 14.95 -7.93
CA GLU A 41 -7.51 15.29 -8.29
C GLU A 41 -6.48 14.81 -7.23
N LYS A 42 -6.87 14.77 -5.95
CA LYS A 42 -6.01 14.25 -4.88
C LYS A 42 -5.70 12.77 -5.08
N ALA A 43 -6.65 11.98 -5.59
CA ALA A 43 -6.46 10.56 -5.87
C ALA A 43 -5.55 10.37 -7.07
N LYS A 44 -5.82 11.10 -8.16
CA LYS A 44 -4.98 11.16 -9.34
C LYS A 44 -3.52 11.43 -8.98
N ARG A 45 -3.25 12.46 -8.18
CA ARG A 45 -1.89 12.81 -7.73
C ARG A 45 -1.22 11.69 -6.92
N ARG A 46 -1.97 10.99 -6.05
CA ARG A 46 -1.42 9.84 -5.31
C ARG A 46 -1.01 8.70 -6.25
N VAL A 47 -1.79 8.47 -7.30
CA VAL A 47 -1.51 7.45 -8.32
C VAL A 47 -0.29 7.79 -9.16
N GLU A 48 -0.13 9.05 -9.58
CA GLU A 48 1.08 9.51 -10.26
C GLU A 48 2.34 9.36 -9.39
N ILE A 49 2.24 9.70 -8.10
CA ILE A 49 3.36 9.52 -7.16
C ILE A 49 3.67 8.02 -7.01
N TRP A 50 2.66 7.17 -6.88
CA TRP A 50 2.86 5.72 -6.81
C TRP A 50 3.56 5.20 -8.06
N ASP A 51 3.12 5.61 -9.25
CA ASP A 51 3.70 5.18 -10.52
C ASP A 51 5.19 5.54 -10.63
N ASN A 52 5.56 6.76 -10.21
CA ASN A 52 6.94 7.20 -10.13
C ASN A 52 7.76 6.38 -9.12
N ILE A 53 7.19 6.03 -7.96
CA ILE A 53 7.86 5.17 -6.97
C ILE A 53 8.14 3.77 -7.57
N ILE A 54 7.17 3.18 -8.27
CA ILE A 54 7.35 1.88 -8.92
C ILE A 54 8.43 1.98 -10.01
N GLN A 55 8.40 3.02 -10.84
CA GLN A 55 9.41 3.23 -11.86
C GLN A 55 10.82 3.34 -11.25
N ASN A 56 10.99 4.19 -10.24
CA ASN A 56 12.28 4.42 -9.59
C ASN A 56 12.81 3.19 -8.85
N ALA A 57 11.93 2.32 -8.34
CA ALA A 57 12.32 1.12 -7.64
C ALA A 57 12.69 -0.05 -8.57
N LYS A 58 12.34 -0.01 -9.85
CA LYS A 58 12.45 -1.15 -10.79
C LYS A 58 13.83 -1.81 -10.82
N ASN A 59 14.89 -1.00 -10.82
CA ASN A 59 16.28 -1.46 -10.94
C ASN A 59 17.05 -1.48 -9.62
N LYS A 60 16.39 -1.20 -8.49
CA LYS A 60 17.02 -1.25 -7.17
C LYS A 60 17.16 -2.70 -6.68
N ASP A 61 18.07 -2.91 -5.73
CA ASP A 61 18.14 -4.17 -4.99
C ASP A 61 16.83 -4.45 -4.22
N ILE A 62 16.70 -5.70 -3.76
CA ILE A 62 15.46 -6.16 -3.15
C ILE A 62 15.09 -5.38 -1.88
N LEU A 63 16.06 -4.99 -1.04
CA LEU A 63 15.77 -4.32 0.22
C LEU A 63 15.27 -2.90 -0.04
N ASN A 64 15.89 -2.21 -1.00
CA ASN A 64 15.45 -0.89 -1.42
C ASN A 64 14.07 -0.93 -2.09
N LYS A 65 13.75 -1.96 -2.90
CA LYS A 65 12.39 -2.18 -3.41
C LYS A 65 11.36 -2.35 -2.28
N LEU A 66 11.66 -3.20 -1.30
CA LEU A 66 10.78 -3.42 -0.14
C LEU A 66 10.57 -2.10 0.64
N LYS A 67 11.65 -1.34 0.83
CA LYS A 67 11.63 -0.09 1.60
C LYS A 67 10.81 0.98 0.89
N ASP A 68 11.06 1.24 -0.39
CA ASP A 68 10.34 2.26 -1.16
C ASP A 68 8.84 2.00 -1.20
N VAL A 69 8.44 0.74 -1.45
CA VAL A 69 7.03 0.33 -1.42
C VAL A 69 6.44 0.50 -0.02
N ASN A 70 7.12 0.00 1.01
CA ASN A 70 6.63 0.08 2.38
C ASN A 70 6.45 1.54 2.83
N ASP A 71 7.42 2.40 2.53
CA ASP A 71 7.42 3.81 2.93
C ASP A 71 6.37 4.62 2.18
N PHE A 72 6.14 4.35 0.89
CA PHE A 72 5.09 4.99 0.12
C PHE A 72 3.70 4.70 0.71
N TRP A 73 3.33 3.42 0.84
CA TRP A 73 2.00 3.05 1.32
C TRP A 73 1.76 3.51 2.76
N ASN A 74 2.80 3.50 3.60
CA ASN A 74 2.73 3.97 4.99
C ASN A 74 2.54 5.50 5.17
N LYS A 75 2.48 6.27 4.07
CA LYS A 75 2.08 7.69 4.06
C LYS A 75 0.57 7.90 3.92
N ILE A 76 -0.17 6.88 3.45
CA ILE A 76 -1.63 6.96 3.36
C ILE A 76 -2.21 6.97 4.78
N ARG A 77 -3.39 7.55 4.95
CA ARG A 77 -4.04 7.68 6.26
C ARG A 77 -4.62 6.33 6.71
N TYR A 78 -4.39 5.97 7.96
CA TYR A 78 -5.08 4.81 8.55
C TYR A 78 -6.55 5.16 8.87
N SER A 79 -7.47 4.26 8.54
CA SER A 79 -8.89 4.36 8.89
C SER A 79 -9.51 2.98 8.92
N ARG A 80 -10.14 2.59 10.02
CA ARG A 80 -10.90 1.33 10.11
C ARG A 80 -12.04 1.31 9.08
N ASP A 81 -12.33 0.14 8.55
CA ASP A 81 -13.39 -0.06 7.58
C ASP A 81 -14.77 0.37 8.05
N SER A 82 -15.09 0.19 9.32
CA SER A 82 -16.38 0.62 9.86
C SER A 82 -16.61 2.12 9.72
N LYS A 83 -15.53 2.91 9.86
CA LYS A 83 -15.57 4.37 9.68
C LYS A 83 -15.44 4.78 8.22
N HIS A 84 -14.67 4.02 7.43
CA HIS A 84 -14.31 4.39 6.07
C HIS A 84 -15.32 3.90 5.03
N TRP A 85 -15.68 2.62 5.10
CA TRP A 85 -16.56 1.92 4.16
C TRP A 85 -17.95 1.63 4.73
N GLY A 86 -18.17 1.84 6.04
CA GLY A 86 -19.41 1.43 6.72
C GLY A 86 -19.57 -0.10 6.78
N LYS A 87 -18.46 -0.84 6.67
CA LYS A 87 -18.42 -2.30 6.65
C LYS A 87 -17.55 -2.83 7.78
N ASN A 88 -17.78 -4.07 8.18
CA ASN A 88 -16.98 -4.70 9.24
C ASN A 88 -15.56 -5.05 8.77
N ASP A 89 -15.42 -5.46 7.51
CA ASP A 89 -14.17 -5.91 6.89
C ASP A 89 -14.34 -5.81 5.36
N TYR A 90 -13.54 -4.98 4.72
CA TYR A 90 -13.56 -4.66 3.29
C TYR A 90 -12.14 -4.46 2.77
N TRP A 91 -11.64 -5.48 2.08
CA TRP A 91 -10.30 -5.41 1.50
C TRP A 91 -10.30 -4.55 0.25
N ALA A 92 -9.70 -3.37 0.29
CA ALA A 92 -9.61 -2.46 -0.83
C ALA A 92 -8.55 -2.92 -1.85
N ALA A 93 -8.90 -2.84 -3.13
CA ALA A 93 -7.93 -2.91 -4.21
C ALA A 93 -6.95 -1.72 -4.13
N PRO A 94 -5.70 -1.84 -4.64
CA PRO A 94 -4.71 -0.77 -4.56
C PRO A 94 -5.21 0.59 -5.09
N PHE A 95 -5.99 0.60 -6.18
CA PHE A 95 -6.56 1.83 -6.73
C PHE A 95 -7.75 2.37 -5.94
N GLU A 96 -8.52 1.52 -5.24
CA GLU A 96 -9.54 2.00 -4.30
C GLU A 96 -8.87 2.65 -3.09
N PHE A 97 -7.82 2.03 -2.55
CA PHE A 97 -7.05 2.56 -1.42
C PHE A 97 -6.37 3.91 -1.77
N LEU A 98 -5.74 4.00 -2.95
CA LEU A 98 -5.24 5.28 -3.47
C LEU A 98 -6.38 6.25 -3.78
N GLY A 99 -7.51 5.75 -4.26
CA GLY A 99 -8.71 6.51 -4.60
C GLY A 99 -9.25 7.28 -3.42
N THR A 100 -9.62 6.58 -2.35
CA THR A 100 -10.21 7.20 -1.16
C THR A 100 -9.15 7.80 -0.22
N GLY A 101 -7.89 7.38 -0.34
CA GLY A 101 -6.77 7.92 0.45
C GLY A 101 -6.81 7.52 1.92
N ALA A 102 -7.50 6.43 2.25
CA ALA A 102 -7.54 5.85 3.58
C ALA A 102 -7.85 4.35 3.53
N GLY A 103 -7.45 3.62 4.57
CA GLY A 103 -7.62 2.17 4.67
C GLY A 103 -7.03 1.64 5.97
N ASP A 104 -7.26 0.37 6.28
CA ASP A 104 -6.71 -0.30 7.45
C ASP A 104 -5.71 -1.40 7.07
N CYS A 105 -5.35 -2.28 8.02
CA CYS A 105 -4.09 -3.02 7.98
C CYS A 105 -3.94 -3.95 6.76
N GLU A 106 -5.02 -4.59 6.33
CA GLU A 106 -5.11 -5.41 5.14
C GLU A 106 -4.83 -4.61 3.87
N ASP A 107 -5.39 -3.40 3.75
CA ASP A 107 -5.23 -2.55 2.57
C ASP A 107 -3.76 -2.20 2.36
N TYR A 108 -3.02 -1.88 3.44
CA TYR A 108 -1.57 -1.70 3.36
C TYR A 108 -0.85 -2.97 2.92
N ALA A 109 -1.20 -4.13 3.49
CA ALA A 109 -0.51 -5.38 3.17
C ALA A 109 -0.75 -5.81 1.71
N ILE A 110 -1.99 -5.69 1.25
CA ILE A 110 -2.45 -5.98 -0.12
C ILE A 110 -1.79 -5.04 -1.12
N ALA A 111 -1.82 -3.73 -0.86
CA ALA A 111 -1.26 -2.76 -1.78
C ALA A 111 0.26 -2.88 -1.91
N LYS A 112 0.95 -3.17 -0.81
CA LYS A 112 2.38 -3.51 -0.83
C LYS A 112 2.63 -4.81 -1.60
N TYR A 113 1.77 -5.82 -1.45
CA TYR A 113 1.89 -7.10 -2.17
C TYR A 113 1.83 -6.88 -3.68
N PHE A 114 0.78 -6.21 -4.19
CA PHE A 114 0.63 -5.96 -5.62
C PHE A 114 1.75 -5.05 -6.17
N SER A 115 2.18 -4.04 -5.41
CA SER A 115 3.30 -3.19 -5.79
C SER A 115 4.60 -3.98 -5.98
N LEU A 116 4.92 -4.90 -5.06
CA LEU A 116 6.12 -5.73 -5.16
C LEU A 116 6.01 -6.81 -6.24
N ARG A 117 4.81 -7.33 -6.50
CA ARG A 117 4.56 -8.19 -7.66
C ARG A 117 4.79 -7.44 -8.97
N LYS A 118 4.34 -6.19 -9.07
CA LYS A 118 4.60 -5.30 -10.22
C LYS A 118 6.09 -5.01 -10.43
N LEU A 119 6.88 -4.99 -9.35
CA LEU A 119 8.35 -4.87 -9.37
C LEU A 119 9.09 -6.19 -9.68
N GLY A 120 8.35 -7.25 -10.05
CA GLY A 120 8.90 -8.55 -10.45
C GLY A 120 9.29 -9.46 -9.30
N ILE A 121 8.97 -9.13 -8.03
CA ILE A 121 9.28 -10.03 -6.91
C ILE A 121 8.41 -11.29 -7.02
N PRO A 122 8.98 -12.51 -7.05
CA PRO A 122 8.22 -13.74 -7.21
C PRO A 122 7.17 -13.93 -6.12
N GLU A 123 5.98 -14.40 -6.51
CA GLU A 123 4.84 -14.61 -5.60
C GLU A 123 5.19 -15.50 -4.42
N LYS A 124 5.93 -16.59 -4.68
CA LYS A 124 6.38 -17.54 -3.64
C LYS A 124 7.21 -16.90 -2.53
N LYS A 125 7.75 -15.69 -2.74
CA LYS A 125 8.51 -14.92 -1.74
C LYS A 125 7.64 -13.95 -0.94
N LEU A 126 6.38 -13.74 -1.31
CA LEU A 126 5.50 -12.77 -0.68
C LEU A 126 4.30 -13.48 -0.06
N ARG A 127 3.99 -13.15 1.20
CA ARG A 127 2.76 -13.60 1.85
C ARG A 127 2.15 -12.53 2.72
N ILE A 128 0.88 -12.22 2.48
CA ILE A 128 0.06 -11.44 3.39
C ILE A 128 -0.20 -12.32 4.61
N THR A 129 0.05 -11.81 5.81
CA THR A 129 0.09 -12.59 7.05
C THR A 129 -0.83 -11.97 8.08
N TYR A 130 -1.82 -12.75 8.49
CA TYR A 130 -2.69 -12.41 9.61
C TYR A 130 -1.97 -12.78 10.91
N VAL A 131 -1.90 -11.81 11.81
CA VAL A 131 -1.18 -11.90 13.08
C VAL A 131 -2.09 -11.41 14.21
N LYS A 132 -1.80 -11.90 15.43
CA LYS A 132 -2.24 -11.25 16.66
C LYS A 132 -1.15 -10.29 17.12
N LEU A 133 -1.48 -9.00 17.18
CA LEU A 133 -0.60 -7.93 17.64
C LEU A 133 -0.75 -7.74 19.15
N LYS A 134 0.35 -7.88 19.87
CA LYS A 134 0.46 -7.57 21.30
C LYS A 134 0.78 -6.09 21.46
N ARG A 135 -0.15 -5.35 22.06
CA ARG A 135 0.09 -3.95 22.43
C ARG A 135 0.89 -3.89 23.73
N ARG A 136 1.81 -2.93 23.82
CA ARG A 136 2.56 -2.68 25.06
C ARG A 136 1.56 -2.31 26.17
N LYS A 137 1.79 -2.84 27.38
CA LYS A 137 1.02 -2.54 28.60
C LYS A 137 -0.44 -3.03 28.61
N THR A 138 -0.83 -3.95 27.73
CA THR A 138 -2.14 -4.61 27.80
C THR A 138 -2.02 -6.12 27.58
N LYS A 139 -2.96 -6.87 28.16
CA LYS A 139 -3.09 -8.32 27.92
C LYS A 139 -3.91 -8.62 26.65
N PHE A 140 -4.56 -7.61 26.06
CA PHE A 140 -5.37 -7.78 24.86
C PHE A 140 -4.50 -7.89 23.60
N GLU A 141 -4.87 -8.83 22.74
CA GLU A 141 -4.27 -9.05 21.43
C GLU A 141 -5.25 -8.58 20.36
N GLU A 142 -4.77 -7.73 19.45
CA GLU A 142 -5.57 -7.20 18.35
C GLU A 142 -5.31 -8.00 17.07
N ALA A 143 -6.35 -8.23 16.27
CA ALA A 143 -6.18 -8.71 14.91
C ALA A 143 -5.42 -7.66 14.09
N HIS A 144 -4.42 -8.09 13.33
CA HIS A 144 -3.62 -7.22 12.47
C HIS A 144 -3.13 -7.98 11.24
N MET A 145 -2.83 -7.24 10.16
CA MET A 145 -2.33 -7.82 8.92
C MET A 145 -1.06 -7.11 8.46
N VAL A 146 -0.08 -7.90 8.02
CA VAL A 146 1.21 -7.42 7.53
C VAL A 146 1.60 -8.15 6.24
N LEU A 147 2.51 -7.58 5.46
CA LEU A 147 3.15 -8.31 4.37
C LEU A 147 4.47 -8.89 4.84
N THR A 148 4.77 -10.13 4.45
CA THR A 148 6.05 -10.79 4.73
C THR A 148 6.78 -11.15 3.45
N TYR A 149 8.09 -10.90 3.45
CA TYR A 149 9.00 -11.27 2.36
C TYR A 149 9.99 -12.35 2.80
N TYR A 150 10.06 -13.45 2.06
CA TYR A 150 10.99 -14.56 2.27
C TYR A 150 12.09 -14.52 1.20
N HIS A 151 13.35 -14.32 1.61
CA HIS A 151 14.47 -14.34 0.66
C HIS A 151 14.62 -15.71 -0.02
N LYS A 152 14.44 -16.79 0.76
CA LYS A 152 14.40 -18.19 0.32
C LYS A 152 13.36 -18.97 1.12
N PRO A 153 12.87 -20.13 0.63
CA PRO A 153 11.96 -20.99 1.39
C PRO A 153 12.52 -21.30 2.80
N GLY A 154 11.66 -21.25 3.82
CA GLY A 154 12.04 -21.52 5.21
C GLY A 154 12.84 -20.42 5.93
N ALA A 155 13.28 -19.37 5.24
CA ALA A 155 13.98 -18.26 5.90
C ALA A 155 13.07 -17.48 6.85
N THR A 156 13.66 -16.84 7.86
CA THR A 156 12.95 -15.83 8.66
C THR A 156 12.58 -14.66 7.74
N PRO A 157 11.29 -14.30 7.62
CA PRO A 157 10.89 -13.26 6.68
C PRO A 157 11.17 -11.85 7.21
N ILE A 158 11.26 -10.89 6.28
CA ILE A 158 11.18 -9.46 6.57
C ILE A 158 9.70 -9.07 6.64
N VAL A 159 9.32 -8.31 7.66
CA VAL A 159 7.96 -7.80 7.88
C VAL A 159 7.86 -6.38 7.35
N LEU A 160 6.84 -6.13 6.53
CA LEU A 160 6.41 -4.84 6.02
C LEU A 160 5.07 -4.52 6.69
N ASP A 161 5.06 -3.55 7.59
CA ASP A 161 3.95 -3.24 8.50
C ASP A 161 3.61 -1.73 8.43
N ASN A 162 2.35 -1.38 8.68
CA ASN A 162 1.87 -0.01 8.75
C ASN A 162 1.94 0.59 10.17
N ILE A 163 2.01 -0.26 11.21
CA ILE A 163 2.22 0.19 12.60
C ILE A 163 3.71 0.40 12.86
N ASN A 164 4.52 -0.66 12.74
CA ASN A 164 5.98 -0.52 12.75
C ASN A 164 6.50 -0.34 11.33
N LYS A 165 6.67 0.92 10.92
CA LYS A 165 7.03 1.27 9.55
C LYS A 165 8.46 0.86 9.16
N LYS A 166 9.31 0.41 10.09
CA LYS A 166 10.67 -0.05 9.77
C LYS A 166 10.64 -1.51 9.30
N LEU A 167 11.37 -1.81 8.23
CA LEU A 167 11.63 -3.19 7.82
C LEU A 167 12.36 -3.92 8.95
N LYS A 168 11.79 -5.03 9.43
CA LYS A 168 12.38 -5.85 10.48
C LYS A 168 12.20 -7.32 10.16
N LEU A 169 13.18 -8.14 10.56
CA LEU A 169 12.99 -9.59 10.59
C LEU A 169 11.83 -9.93 11.53
N ALA A 170 11.04 -10.94 11.17
CA ALA A 170 9.94 -11.42 12.00
C ALA A 170 10.40 -11.86 13.40
N SER A 171 11.62 -12.42 13.52
CA SER A 171 12.22 -12.76 14.81
C SER A 171 12.48 -11.55 15.73
N LYS A 172 12.52 -10.34 15.18
CA LYS A 172 12.67 -9.08 15.92
C LYS A 172 11.32 -8.37 16.16
N ARG A 173 10.20 -9.02 15.77
CA ARG A 173 8.82 -8.54 15.98
C ARG A 173 8.10 -9.45 16.97
N THR A 174 8.60 -9.47 18.22
CA THR A 174 8.04 -10.27 19.32
C THR A 174 6.63 -9.85 19.72
N ASP A 175 6.18 -8.70 19.23
CA ASP A 175 4.82 -8.19 19.32
C ASP A 175 3.84 -8.87 18.36
N LEU A 176 4.31 -9.57 17.32
CA LEU A 176 3.46 -10.22 16.33
C LEU A 176 3.44 -11.75 16.53
N ARG A 177 2.25 -12.33 16.72
CA ARG A 177 2.05 -13.78 16.69
C ARG A 177 1.33 -14.18 15.40
N PRO A 178 2.00 -14.83 14.44
CA PRO A 178 1.35 -15.27 13.20
C PRO A 178 0.32 -16.36 13.44
N ILE A 179 -0.81 -16.28 12.73
CA ILE A 179 -1.89 -17.28 12.77
C ILE A 179 -1.98 -18.00 11.43
N TYR A 180 -2.04 -17.25 10.33
CA TYR A 180 -1.99 -17.79 8.97
C TYR A 180 -1.41 -16.76 8.00
N SER A 181 -1.00 -17.22 6.83
CA SER A 181 -0.52 -16.36 5.75
C SER A 181 -1.00 -16.88 4.40
N PHE A 182 -1.14 -16.01 3.42
CA PHE A 182 -1.61 -16.35 2.08
C PHE A 182 -0.98 -15.47 1.01
N ASN A 183 -1.09 -15.90 -0.23
CA ASN A 183 -0.87 -15.11 -1.44
C ASN A 183 -1.91 -15.52 -2.48
N ALA A 184 -1.71 -15.17 -3.76
CA ALA A 184 -2.70 -15.52 -4.78
C ALA A 184 -2.90 -17.05 -4.92
N GLY A 185 -1.81 -17.83 -4.87
CA GLY A 185 -1.83 -19.27 -5.13
C GLY A 185 -1.92 -20.18 -3.90
N GLY A 186 -1.88 -19.66 -2.67
CA GLY A 186 -1.87 -20.54 -1.50
C GLY A 186 -2.23 -19.91 -0.17
N LEU A 187 -2.58 -20.80 0.76
CA LEU A 187 -2.85 -20.53 2.17
C LEU A 187 -1.96 -21.43 3.03
N TRP A 188 -1.36 -20.84 4.07
CA TRP A 188 -0.49 -21.51 5.03
C TRP A 188 -0.91 -21.21 6.46
N GLN A 189 -1.04 -22.24 7.29
CA GLN A 189 -1.27 -22.07 8.72
C GLN A 189 0.07 -21.93 9.45
N ALA A 190 0.15 -20.98 10.38
CA ALA A 190 1.32 -20.83 11.23
C ALA A 190 1.43 -22.02 12.19
N LYS A 191 2.64 -22.56 12.35
CA LYS A 191 2.94 -23.55 13.38
C LYS A 191 3.59 -22.85 14.57
N ASN A 192 3.33 -23.35 15.78
CA ASN A 192 4.00 -22.87 16.99
C ASN A 192 5.52 -23.15 16.95
N LYS A 193 6.29 -22.27 17.60
CA LYS A 193 7.71 -22.47 17.99
C LYS A 193 8.64 -22.99 16.89
N GLY A 194 9.11 -22.11 16.00
CA GLY A 194 10.27 -22.36 15.13
C GLY A 194 10.08 -23.31 13.95
N LYS A 195 8.87 -23.86 13.75
CA LYS A 195 8.56 -24.74 12.62
C LYS A 195 8.03 -23.96 11.42
N THR A 196 8.42 -24.38 10.21
CA THR A 196 7.93 -23.83 8.95
C THR A 196 6.41 -23.94 8.85
N SER A 197 5.76 -22.86 8.39
CA SER A 197 4.31 -22.82 8.11
C SER A 197 3.88 -23.94 7.15
N LEU A 198 2.77 -24.63 7.45
CA LEU A 198 2.26 -25.72 6.61
C LEU A 198 1.31 -25.16 5.56
N ARG A 199 1.49 -25.54 4.28
CA ARG A 199 0.52 -25.22 3.23
C ARG A 199 -0.73 -26.05 3.47
N VAL A 200 -1.88 -25.40 3.59
CA VAL A 200 -3.17 -26.05 3.87
C VAL A 200 -4.09 -26.07 2.65
N GLY A 201 -3.72 -25.38 1.58
CA GLY A 201 -4.45 -25.43 0.31
C GLY A 201 -4.23 -24.19 -0.57
N SER A 202 -5.10 -24.04 -1.56
CA SER A 202 -5.23 -22.83 -2.36
C SER A 202 -5.90 -21.71 -1.55
N ASN A 203 -5.65 -20.45 -1.92
CA ASN A 203 -6.28 -19.32 -1.25
C ASN A 203 -7.77 -19.23 -1.64
N ASN A 204 -8.65 -19.57 -0.70
CA ASN A 204 -10.10 -19.52 -0.87
C ASN A 204 -10.79 -18.45 -0.03
N LEU A 205 -10.05 -17.48 0.51
CA LEU A 205 -10.61 -16.43 1.37
C LEU A 205 -11.64 -15.59 0.60
N LYS A 206 -12.83 -15.42 1.17
CA LYS A 206 -13.95 -14.68 0.54
C LYS A 206 -13.56 -13.25 0.20
N ASN A 207 -12.92 -12.53 1.12
CA ASN A 207 -12.49 -11.15 0.90
C ASN A 207 -11.41 -11.05 -0.19
N TRP A 208 -10.50 -12.03 -0.26
CA TRP A 208 -9.53 -12.11 -1.35
C TRP A 208 -10.22 -12.30 -2.71
N LYS A 209 -11.16 -13.25 -2.83
CA LYS A 209 -11.93 -13.46 -4.07
C LYS A 209 -12.71 -12.21 -4.49
N SER A 210 -13.36 -11.56 -3.54
CA SER A 210 -14.11 -10.32 -3.79
C SER A 210 -13.22 -9.13 -4.15
N LEU A 211 -12.00 -9.08 -3.64
CA LEU A 211 -10.99 -8.12 -4.09
C LEU A 211 -10.54 -8.43 -5.52
N MET A 212 -10.23 -9.69 -5.82
CA MET A 212 -9.74 -10.08 -7.15
C MET A 212 -10.77 -9.87 -8.26
N SER A 213 -12.06 -9.81 -7.95
CA SER A 213 -13.10 -9.47 -8.94
C SER A 213 -13.20 -7.98 -9.26
N ARG A 214 -12.40 -7.12 -8.61
CA ARG A 214 -12.41 -5.65 -8.76
C ARG A 214 -11.07 -5.09 -9.27
N ILE A 215 -10.11 -5.97 -9.57
CA ILE A 215 -8.78 -5.65 -10.11
C ILE A 215 -8.68 -6.26 -11.50
#